data_AF-A0A0V0J3J5-F1
#
_entry.id   AF-A0A0V0J3J5-F1
#
_cell.length_a   1.000
_cell.length_b   1.000
_cell.length_c   1.000
_cell.angle_alpha   90.00
_cell.angle_beta   90.00
_cell.angle_gamma   90.00
#
_symmetry.space_group_name_H-M   'P 1'
#
loop_
_entity.id
_entity.type
_entity.pdbx_description
1 polymer ?
#
loop_
_entity_poly.entity_id
_entity_poly.type
_entity_poly.pdbx_seq_one_letter_code
_entity_poly.pdbx_strand_id
1 'polypeptide(L)'
;MSKLSPEDINVLSVRAYYDSKTATNTTEMANLLKYESQHFRCKVQLELPECIADRCWSIGLVQACDRMYLENRYGQSGSSFWEFHPLKSGRHKMVNDSDGRQYPFYSLTSSKFEVRRGVISDSLISLTYEDHFYPTVAWELPYYGGAKLTDVIRKQDFWVWLVAIKRASSRSATSDVFNAKNDEIYILKTMRWRYNLHMTFDPTQPIGKRLQRIYDTQEEQPVILESNHPLPLSALSPPHCNAAQSLIWYPNNPSDKPKLLVPPKQIIVPWDTWTNDMAPGRHLSVKKPDQCKLVGEWAHDTEIGVDINTMSGAANSRALSNLETGPSKQPRVSSRSRG
;
A
#
# COMPACT_ATOMS: atom_id res chain seq x y z
N MET A 1 -28.40 -11.93 -21.90
CA MET A 1 -27.57 -11.11 -20.98
C MET A 1 -26.12 -11.28 -21.35
N SER A 2 -25.37 -10.18 -21.44
CA SER A 2 -23.92 -10.19 -21.61
C SER A 2 -23.24 -10.79 -20.37
N LYS A 3 -22.04 -11.33 -20.56
CA LYS A 3 -21.19 -11.74 -19.43
C LYS A 3 -20.57 -10.48 -18.83
N LEU A 4 -20.49 -10.40 -17.50
CA LEU A 4 -19.79 -9.33 -16.81
C LEU A 4 -18.33 -9.27 -17.29
N SER A 5 -17.95 -8.12 -17.81
CA SER A 5 -16.61 -7.75 -18.22
C SER A 5 -16.14 -6.52 -17.42
N PRO A 6 -14.82 -6.22 -17.41
CA PRO A 6 -14.31 -5.03 -16.73
C PRO A 6 -14.89 -3.72 -17.28
N GLU A 7 -15.25 -3.68 -18.56
CA GLU A 7 -15.81 -2.52 -19.26
C GLU A 7 -17.26 -2.21 -18.82
N ASP A 8 -17.96 -3.21 -18.26
CA ASP A 8 -19.31 -3.02 -17.70
C ASP A 8 -19.27 -2.36 -16.31
N ILE A 9 -18.09 -2.18 -15.70
CA ILE A 9 -17.95 -1.57 -14.38
C ILE A 9 -17.80 -0.05 -14.52
N ASN A 10 -18.94 0.64 -14.53
CA ASN A 10 -18.99 2.07 -14.78
C ASN A 10 -18.59 2.86 -13.53
N VAL A 11 -17.47 3.58 -13.59
CA VAL A 11 -17.06 4.50 -12.52
C VAL A 11 -17.81 5.83 -12.68
N LEU A 12 -18.87 6.03 -11.90
CA LEU A 12 -19.70 7.24 -11.98
C LEU A 12 -19.04 8.45 -11.31
N SER A 13 -18.43 8.26 -10.13
CA SER A 13 -17.72 9.33 -9.45
C SER A 13 -16.62 8.80 -8.53
N VAL A 14 -15.55 9.59 -8.41
CA VAL A 14 -14.47 9.40 -7.44
C VAL A 14 -14.23 10.71 -6.74
N ARG A 15 -14.14 10.68 -5.41
CA ARG A 15 -13.77 11.83 -4.56
C ARG A 15 -12.73 11.39 -3.56
N ALA A 16 -11.60 12.08 -3.54
CA ALA A 16 -10.55 11.94 -2.55
C ALA A 16 -10.26 13.34 -1.97
N TYR A 17 -10.31 13.49 -0.65
CA TYR A 17 -10.17 14.81 -0.02
C TYR A 17 -9.74 14.69 1.45
N TYR A 18 -9.08 15.73 1.96
CA TYR A 18 -8.91 15.92 3.40
C TYR A 18 -10.20 16.49 3.99
N ASP A 19 -10.71 15.89 5.06
CA ASP A 19 -11.96 16.33 5.68
C ASP A 19 -11.74 17.64 6.44
N SER A 20 -12.29 18.73 5.88
CA SER A 20 -12.21 20.08 6.44
C SER A 20 -12.94 20.23 7.78
N LYS A 21 -13.71 19.23 8.21
CA LYS A 21 -14.37 19.19 9.53
C LYS A 21 -13.48 18.57 10.61
N THR A 22 -12.34 18.02 10.23
CA THR A 22 -11.38 17.37 11.13
C THR A 22 -10.07 18.16 11.14
N ALA A 23 -9.37 18.09 12.26
CA ALA A 23 -8.08 18.73 12.47
C ALA A 23 -7.22 17.85 13.37
N THR A 24 -5.89 18.06 13.35
CA THR A 24 -5.03 17.36 14.29
C THR A 24 -5.35 17.77 15.74
N ASN A 25 -5.73 16.79 16.55
CA ASN A 25 -6.02 16.95 17.97
C ASN A 25 -4.95 16.24 18.79
N THR A 26 -4.50 16.87 19.88
CA THR A 26 -3.49 16.29 20.78
C THR A 26 -4.03 16.15 22.20
N THR A 27 -3.63 15.09 22.89
CA THR A 27 -3.87 14.89 24.32
C THR A 27 -2.54 14.60 25.00
N GLU A 28 -2.09 15.53 25.85
CA GLU A 28 -0.90 15.32 26.66
C GLU A 28 -1.26 14.52 27.92
N MET A 29 -0.73 13.31 28.02
CA MET A 29 -0.84 12.43 29.20
C MET A 29 0.49 12.46 29.97
N ALA A 30 0.51 11.92 31.19
CA ALA A 30 1.68 11.96 32.08
C ALA A 30 3.00 11.53 31.40
N ASN A 31 2.98 10.41 30.68
CA ASN A 31 4.18 9.83 30.05
C ASN A 31 4.13 9.84 28.51
N LEU A 32 2.99 10.17 27.92
CA LEU A 32 2.73 10.00 26.50
C LEU A 32 2.03 11.24 25.93
N LEU A 33 2.40 11.61 24.72
CA LEU A 33 1.55 12.36 23.82
C LEU A 33 0.66 11.39 23.05
N LYS A 34 -0.61 11.70 22.94
CA LYS A 34 -1.52 11.06 22.00
C LYS A 34 -1.97 12.10 20.99
N TYR A 35 -2.07 11.73 19.71
CA TYR A 35 -2.69 12.62 18.74
C TYR A 35 -3.53 11.85 17.74
N GLU A 36 -4.52 12.55 17.20
CA GLU A 36 -5.35 12.13 16.08
C GLU A 36 -5.13 13.12 14.95
N SER A 37 -4.78 12.65 13.75
CA SER A 37 -4.49 13.51 12.60
C SER A 37 -5.77 14.01 11.93
N GLN A 38 -5.66 15.00 11.03
CA GLN A 38 -6.73 15.27 10.07
C GLN A 38 -7.06 14.00 9.27
N HIS A 39 -8.34 13.81 8.93
CA HIS A 39 -8.82 12.65 8.22
C HIS A 39 -8.68 12.83 6.71
N PHE A 40 -8.18 11.80 6.04
CA PHE A 40 -8.36 11.59 4.60
C PHE A 40 -9.63 10.78 4.35
N ARG A 41 -10.38 11.12 3.30
CA ARG A 41 -11.57 10.38 2.88
C ARG A 41 -11.51 10.04 1.40
N CYS A 42 -11.91 8.81 1.08
CA CYS A 42 -12.15 8.34 -0.28
C CYS A 42 -13.59 7.87 -0.42
N LYS A 43 -14.25 8.28 -1.52
CA LYS A 43 -15.61 7.89 -1.88
C LYS A 43 -15.67 7.59 -3.38
N VAL A 44 -16.26 6.46 -3.73
CA VAL A 44 -16.44 6.01 -5.11
C VAL A 44 -17.88 5.57 -5.29
N GLN A 45 -18.49 5.97 -6.41
CA GLN A 45 -19.77 5.42 -6.87
C GLN A 45 -19.57 4.70 -8.19
N LEU A 46 -20.11 3.48 -8.26
CA LEU A 46 -20.05 2.61 -9.43
C LEU A 46 -21.46 2.19 -9.83
N GLU A 47 -21.63 1.87 -11.10
CA GLU A 47 -22.82 1.22 -11.62
C GLU A 47 -22.41 -0.09 -12.29
N LEU A 48 -23.20 -1.15 -12.02
CA LEU A 48 -23.12 -2.41 -12.75
C LEU A 48 -24.45 -2.64 -13.46
N PRO A 49 -24.46 -2.82 -14.80
CA PRO A 49 -25.67 -3.12 -15.53
C PRO A 49 -26.14 -4.55 -15.26
N GLU A 50 -27.37 -4.86 -15.67
CA GLU A 50 -27.87 -6.23 -15.65
C GLU A 50 -27.03 -7.16 -16.56
N CYS A 51 -26.36 -8.13 -15.96
CA CYS A 51 -25.45 -9.04 -16.68
C CYS A 51 -25.28 -10.37 -15.95
N ILE A 52 -24.46 -11.28 -16.50
CA ILE A 52 -24.15 -12.57 -15.87
C ILE A 52 -22.67 -12.63 -15.49
N ALA A 53 -22.37 -12.75 -14.20
CA ALA A 53 -21.05 -13.10 -13.71
C ALA A 53 -20.79 -14.60 -13.92
N ASP A 54 -19.83 -14.93 -14.79
CA ASP A 54 -19.36 -16.30 -15.01
C ASP A 54 -18.49 -16.83 -13.86
N ARG A 55 -17.85 -15.91 -13.12
CA ARG A 55 -17.04 -16.13 -11.92
C ARG A 55 -17.40 -15.13 -10.82
N CYS A 56 -16.90 -15.34 -9.61
CA CYS A 56 -16.99 -14.31 -8.58
C CYS A 56 -16.04 -13.14 -8.88
N TRP A 57 -16.45 -11.92 -8.52
CA TRP A 57 -15.61 -10.73 -8.61
C TRP A 57 -15.58 -10.00 -7.29
N SER A 58 -14.45 -9.35 -6.99
CA SER A 58 -14.34 -8.41 -5.89
C SER A 58 -13.96 -7.04 -6.47
N ILE A 59 -14.78 -6.02 -6.21
CA ILE A 59 -14.52 -4.65 -6.66
C ILE A 59 -14.24 -3.81 -5.42
N GLY A 60 -13.11 -3.11 -5.36
CA GLY A 60 -12.77 -2.40 -4.13
C GLY A 60 -11.55 -1.50 -4.21
N LEU A 61 -11.28 -0.83 -3.08
CA LEU A 61 -10.19 0.12 -2.91
C LEU A 61 -9.00 -0.54 -2.23
N VAL A 62 -7.85 -0.47 -2.88
CA VAL A 62 -6.54 -0.91 -2.38
C VAL A 62 -5.73 0.33 -2.09
N GLN A 63 -5.19 0.45 -0.87
CA GLN A 63 -4.24 1.51 -0.52
C GLN A 63 -2.87 0.88 -0.24
N ALA A 64 -1.80 1.57 -0.64
CA ALA A 64 -0.44 1.21 -0.27
C ALA A 64 0.43 2.45 -0.04
N CYS A 65 1.34 2.36 0.92
CA CYS A 65 2.33 3.39 1.23
C CYS A 65 3.63 3.11 0.47
N ASP A 66 4.11 4.09 -0.29
CA ASP A 66 5.39 4.02 -1.04
C ASP A 66 6.47 4.93 -0.46
N ARG A 67 6.08 5.87 0.42
CA ARG A 67 7.01 6.74 1.13
C ARG A 67 6.57 6.93 2.57
N MET A 68 7.50 6.69 3.48
CA MET A 68 7.31 6.88 4.91
C MET A 68 8.51 7.59 5.54
N TYR A 69 8.24 8.68 6.25
CA TYR A 69 9.15 9.32 7.18
C TYR A 69 8.36 9.68 8.43
N LEU A 70 8.63 9.00 9.55
CA LEU A 70 7.97 9.28 10.82
C LEU A 70 9.01 9.32 11.93
N GLU A 71 9.39 10.53 12.31
CA GLU A 71 10.44 10.85 13.29
C GLU A 71 9.81 11.41 14.57
N ASN A 72 10.17 10.82 15.70
CA ASN A 72 10.03 11.45 17.01
C ASN A 72 11.41 11.94 17.44
N ARG A 73 11.62 13.25 17.49
CA ARG A 73 12.90 13.85 17.84
C ARG A 73 12.96 14.15 19.32
N TYR A 74 14.09 13.82 19.95
CA TYR A 74 14.31 14.01 21.38
C TYR A 74 15.43 15.04 21.63
N GLY A 75 15.29 16.22 21.03
CA GLY A 75 16.29 17.28 21.10
C GLY A 75 17.65 16.86 20.53
N GLN A 76 18.71 17.11 21.29
CA GLN A 76 20.09 16.77 20.89
C GLN A 76 20.46 15.30 21.16
N SER A 77 19.62 14.54 21.85
CA SER A 77 19.93 13.15 22.21
C SER A 77 19.83 12.18 21.02
N GLY A 78 18.97 12.46 20.06
CA GLY A 78 18.70 11.60 18.90
C GLY A 78 17.22 11.57 18.52
N SER A 79 16.86 10.60 17.69
CA SER A 79 15.50 10.44 17.17
C SER A 79 15.07 8.97 17.15
N SER A 80 13.78 8.70 17.38
CA SER A 80 13.18 7.40 17.05
C SER A 80 12.40 7.49 15.76
N PHE A 81 12.53 6.48 14.90
CA PHE A 81 11.84 6.42 13.62
C PHE A 81 10.92 5.22 13.56
N TRP A 82 9.69 5.43 13.13
CA TRP A 82 8.87 4.35 12.62
C TRP A 82 9.28 4.07 11.17
N GLU A 83 9.62 2.81 10.91
CA GLU A 83 10.21 2.41 9.64
C GLU A 83 9.57 1.11 9.14
N PHE A 84 9.29 1.05 7.84
CA PHE A 84 8.90 -0.17 7.14
C PHE A 84 10.14 -0.81 6.52
N HIS A 85 10.52 -2.01 6.98
CA HIS A 85 11.63 -2.75 6.39
C HIS A 85 11.51 -2.95 4.87
N PRO A 86 10.33 -3.30 4.30
CA PRO A 86 10.20 -3.47 2.85
C PRO A 86 10.60 -2.23 2.03
N LEU A 87 10.23 -1.02 2.49
CA LEU A 87 10.61 0.24 1.84
C LEU A 87 12.07 0.59 2.12
N LYS A 88 12.50 0.50 3.38
CA LYS A 88 13.86 0.89 3.80
C LYS A 88 14.94 0.05 3.11
N SER A 89 14.69 -1.24 2.94
CA SER A 89 15.60 -2.16 2.24
C SER A 89 15.53 -2.05 0.72
N GLY A 90 14.55 -1.32 0.16
CA GLY A 90 14.31 -1.24 -1.29
C GLY A 90 13.78 -2.53 -1.92
N ARG A 91 13.36 -3.50 -1.11
CA ARG A 91 12.90 -4.83 -1.57
C ARG A 91 11.51 -4.78 -2.18
N HIS A 92 10.63 -3.97 -1.60
CA HIS A 92 9.30 -3.69 -2.16
C HIS A 92 9.21 -2.22 -2.54
N LYS A 93 8.48 -1.92 -3.62
CA LYS A 93 8.14 -0.55 -4.00
C LYS A 93 7.16 0.07 -3.00
N MET A 94 6.31 -0.76 -2.39
CA MET A 94 5.20 -0.32 -1.55
C MET A 94 4.92 -1.29 -0.40
N VAL A 95 4.10 -0.84 0.55
CA VAL A 95 3.54 -1.67 1.62
C VAL A 95 2.03 -1.48 1.63
N ASN A 96 1.27 -2.57 1.49
CA ASN A 96 -0.18 -2.55 1.54
C ASN A 96 -0.69 -1.92 2.85
N ASP A 97 -1.80 -1.20 2.81
CA ASP A 97 -2.37 -0.53 3.98
C ASP A 97 -3.78 -1.05 4.33
N SER A 98 -3.95 -2.37 4.26
CA SER A 98 -5.18 -3.03 4.71
C SER A 98 -5.26 -3.16 6.23
N ASP A 99 -6.44 -3.57 6.70
CA ASP A 99 -6.70 -3.99 8.09
C ASP A 99 -5.92 -5.25 8.53
N GLY A 100 -5.20 -5.91 7.62
CA GLY A 100 -4.41 -7.11 7.86
C GLY A 100 -5.24 -8.40 8.02
N ARG A 101 -6.56 -8.34 7.86
CA ARG A 101 -7.48 -9.50 7.92
C ARG A 101 -7.73 -10.08 6.53
N GLN A 102 -7.94 -9.22 5.54
CA GLN A 102 -8.08 -9.62 4.14
C GLN A 102 -7.30 -8.68 3.23
N TYR A 103 -6.44 -9.26 2.41
CA TYR A 103 -5.76 -8.55 1.34
C TYR A 103 -6.55 -8.68 0.03
N PRO A 104 -6.57 -7.64 -0.83
CA PRO A 104 -5.75 -6.42 -0.76
C PRO A 104 -6.47 -5.18 -0.24
N PHE A 105 -7.78 -5.27 -0.01
CA PHE A 105 -8.64 -4.10 0.19
C PHE A 105 -8.42 -3.42 1.54
N TYR A 106 -8.60 -2.10 1.58
CA TYR A 106 -8.36 -1.29 2.78
C TYR A 106 -9.21 -1.75 3.99
N SER A 107 -10.52 -1.92 3.76
CA SER A 107 -11.48 -2.40 4.75
C SER A 107 -12.49 -3.41 4.17
N LEU A 108 -12.90 -4.36 5.00
CA LEU A 108 -13.86 -5.40 4.62
C LEU A 108 -15.30 -4.89 4.39
N THR A 109 -15.69 -3.83 5.09
CA THR A 109 -17.11 -3.46 5.24
C THR A 109 -17.55 -2.36 4.29
N SER A 110 -16.67 -1.44 3.94
CA SER A 110 -17.04 -0.22 3.22
C SER A 110 -16.21 0.01 1.96
N SER A 111 -15.03 -0.61 1.84
CA SER A 111 -14.12 -0.38 0.72
C SER A 111 -14.19 -1.44 -0.38
N LYS A 112 -15.07 -2.44 -0.23
CA LYS A 112 -15.19 -3.60 -1.13
C LYS A 112 -16.64 -3.98 -1.38
N PHE A 113 -16.93 -4.43 -2.59
CA PHE A 113 -18.18 -5.07 -3.02
C PHE A 113 -17.88 -6.43 -3.65
N GLU A 114 -18.66 -7.44 -3.31
CA GLU A 114 -18.50 -8.81 -3.81
C GLU A 114 -19.64 -9.15 -4.78
N VAL A 115 -19.27 -9.59 -5.98
CA VAL A 115 -20.17 -10.10 -7.01
C VAL A 115 -20.09 -11.61 -7.00
N ARG A 116 -21.23 -12.27 -6.73
CA ARG A 116 -21.32 -13.73 -6.83
C ARG A 116 -21.55 -14.16 -8.27
N ARG A 117 -21.08 -15.36 -8.61
CA ARG A 117 -21.41 -16.01 -9.88
C ARG A 117 -22.93 -16.11 -10.06
N GLY A 118 -23.44 -15.70 -11.21
CA GLY A 118 -24.87 -15.73 -11.52
C GLY A 118 -25.37 -14.44 -12.17
N VAL A 119 -26.69 -14.25 -12.15
CA VAL A 119 -27.33 -13.02 -12.64
C VAL A 119 -27.06 -11.89 -11.67
N ILE A 120 -26.67 -10.75 -12.22
CA ILE A 120 -26.48 -9.47 -11.53
C ILE A 120 -27.59 -8.56 -12.01
N SER A 121 -28.34 -8.00 -11.07
CA SER A 121 -29.30 -6.95 -11.37
C SER A 121 -28.59 -5.60 -11.48
N ASP A 122 -29.21 -4.67 -12.20
CA ASP A 122 -28.74 -3.28 -12.24
C ASP A 122 -28.53 -2.73 -10.82
N SER A 123 -27.32 -2.26 -10.54
CA SER A 123 -26.85 -2.01 -9.18
C SER A 123 -25.99 -0.76 -9.08
N LEU A 124 -26.37 0.16 -8.20
CA LEU A 124 -25.55 1.29 -7.77
C LEU A 124 -24.75 0.90 -6.52
N ILE A 125 -23.43 0.97 -6.62
CA ILE A 125 -22.50 0.58 -5.55
C ILE A 125 -21.80 1.83 -5.02
N SER A 126 -21.72 1.95 -3.70
CA SER A 126 -20.95 3.01 -3.03
C SER A 126 -19.85 2.40 -2.18
N LEU A 127 -18.60 2.76 -2.49
CA LEU A 127 -17.42 2.35 -1.74
C LEU A 127 -16.82 3.56 -1.05
N THR A 128 -16.38 3.40 0.19
CA THR A 128 -15.75 4.45 0.96
C THR A 128 -14.77 3.92 1.99
N TYR A 129 -13.76 4.71 2.30
CA TYR A 129 -13.02 4.58 3.55
C TYR A 129 -12.54 5.95 4.03
N GLU A 130 -12.14 5.95 5.28
CA GLU A 130 -11.53 7.06 5.98
C GLU A 130 -10.19 6.56 6.53
N ASP A 131 -9.16 7.37 6.40
CA ASP A 131 -7.85 7.08 6.97
C ASP A 131 -7.37 8.27 7.79
N HIS A 132 -6.88 7.98 8.99
CA HIS A 132 -6.31 8.95 9.90
C HIS A 132 -5.36 8.23 10.85
N PHE A 133 -4.42 8.99 11.38
CA PHE A 133 -3.41 8.45 12.25
C PHE A 133 -3.70 8.74 13.70
N TYR A 134 -3.59 7.70 14.53
CA TYR A 134 -3.88 7.76 15.95
C TYR A 134 -2.79 7.15 16.85
N PRO A 135 -1.53 7.63 16.79
CA PRO A 135 -0.47 7.01 17.57
C PRO A 135 -0.35 7.60 18.98
N THR A 136 0.46 6.92 19.80
CA THR A 136 1.00 7.44 21.05
C THR A 136 2.51 7.57 20.94
N VAL A 137 3.07 8.64 21.52
CA VAL A 137 4.50 8.96 21.50
C VAL A 137 4.97 9.20 22.93
N ALA A 138 6.08 8.60 23.33
CA ALA A 138 6.62 8.81 24.67
C ALA A 138 7.26 10.19 24.80
N TRP A 139 6.95 10.90 25.89
CA TRP A 139 7.60 12.18 26.22
C TRP A 139 9.08 12.03 26.50
N GLU A 140 9.47 10.90 27.09
CA GLU A 140 10.84 10.57 27.43
C GLU A 140 11.11 9.10 27.15
N LEU A 141 12.31 8.79 26.65
CA LEU A 141 12.70 7.40 26.39
C LEU A 141 13.13 6.74 27.72
N PRO A 142 12.49 5.64 28.14
CA PRO A 142 12.67 5.09 29.49
C PRO A 142 14.09 4.54 29.76
N TYR A 143 14.91 4.34 28.74
CA TYR A 143 16.26 3.78 28.82
C TYR A 143 17.36 4.76 28.38
N TYR A 144 17.00 5.99 27.97
CA TYR A 144 17.94 7.02 27.55
C TYR A 144 17.61 8.30 28.33
N GLY A 145 18.09 8.33 29.58
CA GLY A 145 17.70 9.33 30.58
C GLY A 145 17.86 10.76 30.05
N GLY A 146 16.81 11.55 30.16
CA GLY A 146 16.80 12.96 29.74
C GLY A 146 16.55 13.19 28.25
N ALA A 147 16.40 12.16 27.40
CA ALA A 147 15.93 12.34 26.03
C ALA A 147 14.44 12.69 26.05
N LYS A 148 14.14 13.98 25.91
CA LYS A 148 12.77 14.52 25.94
C LYS A 148 12.29 14.92 24.55
N LEU A 149 11.05 14.56 24.22
CA LEU A 149 10.43 14.82 22.93
C LEU A 149 10.38 16.32 22.64
N THR A 150 10.90 16.72 21.49
CA THR A 150 10.85 18.09 20.98
C THR A 150 10.05 18.19 19.69
N ASP A 151 10.00 17.11 18.89
CA ASP A 151 9.27 17.12 17.62
C ASP A 151 8.61 15.78 17.34
N VAL A 152 7.45 15.85 16.68
CA VAL A 152 6.87 14.73 15.93
C VAL A 152 6.74 15.18 14.49
N ILE A 153 7.41 14.48 13.58
CA ILE A 153 7.43 14.79 12.15
C ILE A 153 6.95 13.58 11.38
N ARG A 154 5.87 13.75 10.62
CA ARG A 154 5.29 12.75 9.74
C ARG A 154 5.28 13.28 8.31
N LYS A 155 5.78 12.48 7.38
CA LYS A 155 5.60 12.64 5.93
C LYS A 155 5.32 11.28 5.36
N GLN A 156 4.13 11.07 4.84
CA GLN A 156 3.76 9.80 4.21
C GLN A 156 3.06 10.06 2.90
N ASP A 157 3.29 9.19 1.94
CA ASP A 157 2.58 9.23 0.68
C ASP A 157 1.91 7.87 0.42
N PHE A 158 0.72 7.92 -0.19
CA PHE A 158 -0.11 6.75 -0.41
C PHE A 158 -0.73 6.74 -1.80
N TRP A 159 -0.66 5.58 -2.44
CA TRP A 159 -1.41 5.28 -3.65
C TRP A 159 -2.70 4.57 -3.30
N VAL A 160 -3.74 4.85 -4.07
CA VAL A 160 -5.04 4.20 -3.95
C VAL A 160 -5.49 3.74 -5.33
N TRP A 161 -5.84 2.47 -5.45
CA TRP A 161 -6.42 1.91 -6.66
C TRP A 161 -7.84 1.46 -6.39
N LEU A 162 -8.75 1.86 -7.25
CA LEU A 162 -9.99 1.16 -7.45
C LEU A 162 -9.73 0.01 -8.42
N VAL A 163 -9.93 -1.22 -7.97
CA VAL A 163 -9.67 -2.43 -8.74
C VAL A 163 -10.90 -3.33 -8.82
N ALA A 164 -11.02 -4.06 -9.92
CA ALA A 164 -11.88 -5.23 -10.04
C ALA A 164 -11.02 -6.48 -10.15
N ILE A 165 -11.31 -7.48 -9.32
CA ILE A 165 -10.58 -8.75 -9.26
C ILE A 165 -11.53 -9.86 -9.68
N LYS A 166 -11.31 -10.43 -10.87
CA LYS A 166 -12.03 -11.63 -11.33
C LYS A 166 -11.37 -12.86 -10.73
N ARG A 167 -12.10 -13.58 -9.87
CA ARG A 167 -11.57 -14.73 -9.12
C ARG A 167 -11.43 -15.96 -10.01
N ALA A 168 -10.44 -16.80 -9.74
CA ALA A 168 -10.26 -18.07 -10.44
C ALA A 168 -11.44 -19.05 -10.24
N SER A 169 -11.83 -19.80 -11.29
CA SER A 169 -13.00 -20.70 -11.29
C SER A 169 -12.96 -21.86 -10.28
N SER A 170 -11.79 -22.31 -9.84
CA SER A 170 -11.62 -23.57 -9.10
C SER A 170 -11.73 -23.43 -7.58
N ARG A 171 -12.06 -22.24 -7.07
CA ARG A 171 -12.10 -21.98 -5.63
C ARG A 171 -13.51 -22.10 -5.09
N SER A 172 -13.62 -22.72 -3.90
CA SER A 172 -14.80 -22.60 -3.05
C SER A 172 -15.17 -21.13 -2.92
N ALA A 173 -16.47 -20.82 -2.95
CA ALA A 173 -17.05 -19.47 -2.77
C ALA A 173 -16.75 -18.81 -1.41
N THR A 174 -15.78 -19.35 -0.65
CA THR A 174 -15.39 -18.99 0.71
C THR A 174 -13.92 -18.60 0.86
N SER A 175 -13.07 -18.72 -0.18
CA SER A 175 -11.68 -18.26 -0.09
C SER A 175 -11.56 -16.83 -0.61
N ASP A 176 -11.72 -15.90 0.33
CA ASP A 176 -11.61 -14.45 0.17
C ASP A 176 -10.18 -13.95 -0.14
N VAL A 177 -9.19 -14.84 -0.17
CA VAL A 177 -7.77 -14.49 -0.29
C VAL A 177 -7.36 -14.31 -1.75
N PHE A 178 -6.88 -13.11 -2.08
CA PHE A 178 -6.27 -12.82 -3.38
C PHE A 178 -5.16 -13.82 -3.77
N ASN A 179 -5.15 -14.21 -5.04
CA ASN A 179 -4.12 -15.07 -5.61
C ASN A 179 -3.52 -14.46 -6.85
N ALA A 180 -2.31 -13.92 -6.70
CA ALA A 180 -1.53 -13.30 -7.75
C ALA A 180 -1.30 -14.17 -9.00
N LYS A 181 -1.38 -15.50 -8.91
CA LYS A 181 -1.16 -16.40 -10.05
C LYS A 181 -2.40 -16.65 -10.88
N ASN A 182 -3.58 -16.61 -10.26
CA ASN A 182 -4.81 -17.13 -10.87
C ASN A 182 -5.96 -16.12 -10.93
N ASP A 183 -5.94 -15.09 -10.08
CA ASP A 183 -6.92 -14.02 -10.12
C ASP A 183 -6.50 -12.99 -11.18
N GLU A 184 -7.47 -12.50 -11.96
CA GLU A 184 -7.23 -11.44 -12.95
C GLU A 184 -7.59 -10.09 -12.31
N ILE A 185 -6.74 -9.09 -12.49
CA ILE A 185 -6.92 -7.76 -11.88
C ILE A 185 -7.07 -6.72 -12.98
N TYR A 186 -8.04 -5.84 -12.80
CA TYR A 186 -8.34 -4.72 -13.68
C TYR A 186 -8.31 -3.44 -12.85
N ILE A 187 -7.50 -2.46 -13.27
CA ILE A 187 -7.38 -1.17 -12.62
C ILE A 187 -8.40 -0.23 -13.25
N LEU A 188 -9.35 0.24 -12.45
CA LEU A 188 -10.44 1.10 -12.90
C LEU A 188 -10.07 2.59 -12.73
N LYS A 189 -9.51 2.95 -11.58
CA LYS A 189 -9.05 4.30 -11.30
C LYS A 189 -7.90 4.32 -10.29
N THR A 190 -7.06 5.34 -10.37
CA THR A 190 -5.95 5.56 -9.44
C THR A 190 -6.05 6.95 -8.81
N MET A 191 -5.75 7.03 -7.51
CA MET A 191 -5.57 8.28 -6.79
C MET A 191 -4.26 8.29 -6.02
N ARG A 192 -3.83 9.50 -5.67
CA ARG A 192 -2.63 9.77 -4.88
C ARG A 192 -2.97 10.76 -3.77
N TRP A 193 -2.52 10.49 -2.55
CA TRP A 193 -2.60 11.47 -1.47
C TRP A 193 -1.31 11.48 -0.64
N ARG A 194 -1.04 12.63 -0.02
CA ARG A 194 0.21 12.91 0.72
C ARG A 194 -0.12 13.55 2.05
N TYR A 195 0.55 13.16 3.11
CA TYR A 195 0.26 13.68 4.44
C TYR A 195 1.52 14.18 5.12
N ASN A 196 1.49 15.45 5.52
CA ASN A 196 2.57 16.13 6.23
C ASN A 196 2.04 16.67 7.57
N LEU A 197 2.72 16.33 8.65
CA LEU A 197 2.46 16.85 9.98
C LEU A 197 3.78 17.12 10.69
N HIS A 198 3.92 18.30 11.28
CA HIS A 198 5.02 18.63 12.17
C HIS A 198 4.50 19.30 13.43
N MET A 199 4.73 18.68 14.57
CA MET A 199 4.43 19.25 15.87
C MET A 199 5.71 19.52 16.64
N THR A 200 5.80 20.66 17.32
CA THR A 200 6.94 21.04 18.16
C THR A 200 6.53 21.19 19.61
N PHE A 201 7.40 20.78 20.53
CA PHE A 201 7.13 20.73 21.96
C PHE A 201 8.27 21.38 22.75
N ASP A 202 7.92 22.11 23.82
CA ASP A 202 8.85 22.56 24.84
C ASP A 202 8.80 21.58 26.03
N PRO A 203 9.83 20.74 26.21
CA PRO A 203 9.85 19.74 27.27
C PRO A 203 10.07 20.32 28.67
N THR A 204 10.33 21.64 28.80
CA THR A 204 10.44 22.33 30.08
C THR A 204 9.08 22.77 30.64
N GLN A 205 8.06 22.84 29.78
CA GLN A 205 6.70 23.15 30.20
C GLN A 205 6.04 21.96 30.91
N PRO A 206 5.09 22.23 31.83
CA PRO A 206 4.24 21.19 32.40
C PRO A 206 3.39 20.52 31.31
N ILE A 207 2.97 19.28 31.58
CA ILE A 207 1.99 18.55 30.78
C ILE A 207 0.73 19.41 30.58
N GLY A 208 0.22 19.44 29.36
CA GLY A 208 -0.88 20.29 28.90
C GLY A 208 -0.44 21.64 28.34
N LYS A 209 0.86 21.97 28.41
CA LYS A 209 1.45 23.20 27.87
C LYS A 209 2.73 22.97 27.06
N ARG A 210 3.08 21.71 26.76
CA ARG A 210 4.31 21.42 26.02
C ARG A 210 4.17 21.75 24.55
N LEU A 211 3.03 21.43 23.95
CA LEU A 211 2.77 21.73 22.54
C LEU A 211 2.93 23.23 22.25
N GLN A 212 3.85 23.56 21.35
CA GLN A 212 4.13 24.94 20.91
C GLN A 212 3.48 25.25 19.56
N ARG A 213 3.53 24.29 18.62
CA ARG A 213 3.04 24.48 17.25
C ARG A 213 2.59 23.16 16.64
N ILE A 214 1.54 23.23 15.83
CA ILE A 214 1.12 22.18 14.89
C ILE A 214 1.17 22.78 13.49
N TYR A 215 1.91 22.15 12.59
CA TYR A 215 1.84 22.37 11.15
C TYR A 215 1.21 21.13 10.51
N ASP A 216 -0.06 21.24 10.17
CA ASP A 216 -0.88 20.18 9.56
C ASP A 216 -1.62 20.75 8.33
N THR A 217 -0.87 21.48 7.50
CA THR A 217 -1.40 22.04 6.26
C THR A 217 -0.89 21.22 5.10
N GLN A 218 -1.82 20.60 4.36
CA GLN A 218 -1.50 19.81 3.19
C GLN A 218 -1.37 20.75 1.99
N GLU A 219 -0.14 20.94 1.50
CA GLU A 219 0.18 21.84 0.38
C GLU A 219 -0.50 21.41 -0.92
N GLU A 220 -0.71 20.10 -1.08
CA GLU A 220 -1.35 19.50 -2.23
C GLU A 220 -2.62 18.77 -1.81
N GLN A 221 -3.69 18.95 -2.58
CA GLN A 221 -4.91 18.15 -2.43
C GLN A 221 -4.70 16.74 -2.99
N PRO A 222 -5.49 15.74 -2.55
CA PRO A 222 -5.45 14.42 -3.16
C PRO A 222 -5.77 14.50 -4.64
N VAL A 223 -5.02 13.76 -5.46
CA VAL A 223 -5.12 13.79 -6.92
C VAL A 223 -5.80 12.53 -7.40
N ILE A 224 -6.77 12.69 -8.30
CA ILE A 224 -7.36 11.58 -9.07
C ILE A 224 -6.67 11.59 -10.43
N LEU A 225 -5.96 10.52 -10.77
CA LEU A 225 -5.14 10.49 -11.99
C LEU A 225 -6.00 10.31 -13.24
N GLU A 226 -5.59 10.97 -14.32
CA GLU A 226 -6.18 10.76 -15.65
C GLU A 226 -5.86 9.36 -16.18
N SER A 227 -4.60 8.95 -16.12
CA SER A 227 -4.12 7.61 -16.47
C SER A 227 -3.76 6.80 -15.24
N ASN A 228 -4.01 5.48 -15.27
CA ASN A 228 -3.77 4.66 -14.08
C ASN A 228 -2.29 4.42 -13.82
N HIS A 229 -1.93 4.36 -12.55
CA HIS A 229 -0.58 3.96 -12.13
C HIS A 229 -0.49 2.43 -12.07
N PRO A 230 0.61 1.81 -12.54
CA PRO A 230 0.83 0.38 -12.39
C PRO A 230 0.71 -0.10 -10.93
N LEU A 231 0.12 -1.27 -10.72
CA LEU A 231 -0.15 -1.81 -9.40
C LEU A 231 0.89 -2.89 -9.04
N PRO A 232 1.82 -2.64 -8.10
CA PRO A 232 2.81 -3.63 -7.71
C PRO A 232 2.21 -4.75 -6.83
N LEU A 233 2.76 -5.96 -6.90
CA LEU A 233 2.31 -7.10 -6.07
C LEU A 233 2.39 -6.83 -4.56
N SER A 234 3.38 -6.04 -4.13
CA SER A 234 3.55 -5.60 -2.74
C SER A 234 2.38 -4.77 -2.22
N ALA A 235 1.65 -4.07 -3.10
CA ALA A 235 0.43 -3.33 -2.74
C ALA A 235 -0.77 -4.26 -2.50
N LEU A 236 -0.67 -5.56 -2.86
CA LEU A 236 -1.78 -6.51 -2.81
C LEU A 236 -1.62 -7.61 -1.77
N SER A 237 -0.52 -7.58 -1.03
CA SER A 237 -0.04 -8.74 -0.28
C SER A 237 0.50 -8.33 1.08
N PRO A 238 0.66 -9.29 2.01
CA PRO A 238 1.39 -9.04 3.24
C PRO A 238 2.84 -8.58 2.96
N PRO A 239 3.45 -7.85 3.90
CA PRO A 239 2.84 -7.33 5.13
C PRO A 239 2.04 -6.06 4.88
N HIS A 240 1.09 -5.77 5.77
CA HIS A 240 0.46 -4.46 5.80
C HIS A 240 1.23 -3.46 6.68
N CYS A 241 1.07 -2.15 6.46
CA CYS A 241 1.81 -1.06 7.12
C CYS A 241 1.95 -1.26 8.64
N ASN A 242 0.82 -1.48 9.32
CA ASN A 242 0.79 -1.62 10.78
C ASN A 242 1.51 -2.87 11.30
N ALA A 243 1.66 -3.93 10.49
CA ALA A 243 2.41 -5.12 10.87
C ALA A 243 3.89 -5.06 10.47
N ALA A 244 4.21 -4.33 9.39
CA ALA A 244 5.57 -4.14 8.89
C ALA A 244 6.39 -3.13 9.70
N GLN A 245 5.71 -2.23 10.42
CA GLN A 245 6.35 -1.14 11.15
C GLN A 245 7.22 -1.60 12.31
N SER A 246 8.34 -0.92 12.47
CA SER A 246 9.23 -1.05 13.61
C SER A 246 9.62 0.34 14.10
N LEU A 247 9.76 0.52 15.41
CA LEU A 247 10.23 1.76 16.00
C LEU A 247 11.67 1.58 16.45
N ILE A 248 12.60 2.33 15.85
CA ILE A 248 14.04 2.22 16.14
C ILE A 248 14.56 3.56 16.65
N TRP A 249 15.24 3.54 17.79
CA TRP A 249 15.99 4.66 18.33
C TRP A 249 17.36 4.76 17.68
N TYR A 250 17.72 5.96 17.24
CA TYR A 250 19.04 6.31 16.74
C TYR A 250 19.60 7.45 17.58
N PRO A 251 20.58 7.16 18.46
CA PRO A 251 21.23 8.19 19.26
C PRO A 251 22.12 9.07 18.37
N ASN A 252 22.25 10.34 18.74
CA ASN A 252 23.19 11.26 18.09
C ASN A 252 24.64 10.99 18.51
N ASN A 253 24.86 10.47 19.72
CA ASN A 253 26.19 10.07 20.17
C ASN A 253 26.67 8.85 19.33
N PRO A 254 27.77 8.96 18.56
CA PRO A 254 28.26 7.88 17.71
C PRO A 254 28.69 6.62 18.47
N SER A 255 29.00 6.75 19.76
CA SER A 255 29.40 5.63 20.62
C SER A 255 28.22 4.76 21.02
N ASP A 256 27.00 5.31 20.97
CA ASP A 256 25.78 4.62 21.33
C ASP A 256 25.22 3.85 20.13
N LYS A 257 24.68 2.66 20.39
CA LYS A 257 24.11 1.80 19.34
C LYS A 257 22.62 2.10 19.14
N PRO A 258 22.10 1.99 17.90
CA PRO A 258 20.67 1.98 17.65
C PRO A 258 19.97 0.90 18.45
N LYS A 259 18.72 1.14 18.84
CA LYS A 259 17.93 0.22 19.66
C LYS A 259 16.54 0.01 19.06
N LEU A 260 16.15 -1.24 18.87
CA LEU A 260 14.78 -1.61 18.51
C LEU A 260 13.87 -1.42 19.72
N LEU A 261 12.87 -0.56 19.59
CA LEU A 261 11.91 -0.22 20.66
C LEU A 261 10.63 -1.00 20.50
N VAL A 262 10.12 -1.03 19.26
CA VAL A 262 8.95 -1.80 18.89
C VAL A 262 9.33 -2.69 17.71
N PRO A 263 9.33 -4.03 17.88
CA PRO A 263 9.61 -4.92 16.77
C PRO A 263 8.41 -5.03 15.82
N PRO A 264 8.65 -5.39 14.55
CA PRO A 264 7.57 -5.64 13.60
C PRO A 264 6.81 -6.93 13.94
N LYS A 265 5.53 -6.96 13.57
CA LYS A 265 4.70 -8.17 13.66
C LYS A 265 4.89 -9.08 12.45
N GLN A 266 5.25 -8.52 11.29
CA GLN A 266 5.51 -9.26 10.07
C GLN A 266 6.79 -8.76 9.39
N ILE A 267 7.58 -9.69 8.86
CA ILE A 267 8.82 -9.42 8.11
C ILE A 267 8.80 -10.22 6.80
N ILE A 268 9.53 -9.71 5.81
CA ILE A 268 9.61 -10.33 4.46
C ILE A 268 10.88 -11.16 4.25
N VAL A 269 11.87 -10.99 5.11
CA VAL A 269 13.16 -11.71 5.09
C VAL A 269 13.43 -12.38 6.44
N PRO A 270 14.35 -13.37 6.52
CA PRO A 270 14.81 -13.93 7.79
C PRO A 270 15.29 -12.83 8.75
N TRP A 271 15.16 -13.08 10.06
CA TRP A 271 15.41 -12.06 11.08
C TRP A 271 16.84 -11.50 11.05
N ASP A 272 17.84 -12.33 10.80
CA ASP A 272 19.24 -11.87 10.73
C ASP A 272 19.49 -10.96 9.52
N THR A 273 18.77 -11.17 8.42
CA THR A 273 18.77 -10.25 7.28
C THR A 273 18.05 -8.96 7.65
N TRP A 274 16.90 -9.06 8.32
CA TRP A 274 16.12 -7.91 8.76
C TRP A 274 16.92 -6.99 9.69
N THR A 275 17.63 -7.53 10.69
CA THR A 275 18.42 -6.73 11.65
C THR A 275 19.57 -6.00 10.97
N ASN A 276 20.21 -6.63 9.98
CA ASN A 276 21.28 -6.02 9.18
C ASN A 276 20.75 -4.92 8.26
N ASP A 277 19.64 -5.16 7.56
CA ASP A 277 19.01 -4.18 6.67
C ASP A 277 18.51 -2.94 7.45
N MET A 278 17.98 -3.13 8.66
CA MET A 278 17.42 -2.03 9.44
C MET A 278 18.46 -1.17 10.15
N ALA A 279 19.64 -1.71 10.47
CA ALA A 279 20.75 -0.93 11.03
C ALA A 279 22.11 -1.38 10.44
N PRO A 280 22.38 -1.05 9.15
CA PRO A 280 23.61 -1.45 8.48
C PRO A 280 24.85 -0.97 9.24
N GLY A 281 25.78 -1.89 9.52
CA GLY A 281 27.04 -1.58 10.21
C GLY A 281 26.92 -1.22 11.71
N ARG A 282 25.70 -1.17 12.27
CA ARG A 282 25.48 -0.82 13.69
C ARG A 282 24.87 -1.96 14.53
N HIS A 283 24.59 -3.11 13.90
CA HIS A 283 24.06 -4.37 14.46
C HIS A 283 23.01 -4.18 15.58
N LEU A 284 21.73 -4.37 15.26
CA LEU A 284 20.68 -4.53 16.27
C LEU A 284 20.85 -5.89 16.96
N SER A 285 21.48 -5.92 18.13
CA SER A 285 21.63 -7.14 18.94
C SER A 285 20.32 -7.51 19.64
N VAL A 286 19.31 -7.92 18.88
CA VAL A 286 17.97 -8.24 19.37
C VAL A 286 17.50 -9.58 18.83
N LYS A 287 16.96 -10.43 19.71
CA LYS A 287 16.34 -11.70 19.30
C LYS A 287 15.00 -11.44 18.60
N LYS A 288 14.67 -12.27 17.62
CA LYS A 288 13.36 -12.25 16.97
C LYS A 288 12.26 -12.47 18.02
N PRO A 289 11.24 -11.61 18.12
CA PRO A 289 10.08 -11.88 18.97
C PRO A 289 9.26 -13.06 18.43
N ASP A 290 8.73 -13.89 19.32
CA ASP A 290 7.95 -15.09 18.95
C ASP A 290 6.74 -14.78 18.06
N GLN A 291 6.09 -13.65 18.31
CA GLN A 291 4.92 -13.19 17.56
C GLN A 291 5.24 -12.61 16.16
N CYS A 292 6.52 -12.39 15.85
CA CYS A 292 6.95 -11.86 14.56
C CYS A 292 6.88 -12.95 13.49
N LYS A 293 6.02 -12.79 12.48
CA LYS A 293 5.82 -13.79 11.41
C LYS A 293 6.64 -13.45 10.16
N LEU A 294 7.28 -14.45 9.56
CA LEU A 294 7.84 -14.33 8.22
C LEU A 294 6.72 -14.56 7.21
N VAL A 295 6.39 -13.53 6.43
CA VAL A 295 5.33 -13.59 5.40
C VAL A 295 5.89 -13.77 3.98
N GLY A 296 7.22 -13.74 3.84
CA GLY A 296 7.92 -13.88 2.56
C GLY A 296 8.03 -12.56 1.80
N GLU A 297 8.91 -12.58 0.80
CA GLU A 297 9.19 -11.47 -0.12
C GLU A 297 8.61 -11.80 -1.49
N TRP A 298 8.12 -10.76 -2.20
CA TRP A 298 7.83 -10.88 -3.62
C TRP A 298 9.11 -10.62 -4.39
N ALA A 299 9.85 -11.70 -4.68
CA ALA A 299 11.08 -11.62 -5.48
C ALA A 299 10.73 -11.00 -6.85
N HIS A 300 11.20 -9.76 -7.04
CA HIS A 300 10.77 -8.83 -8.10
C HIS A 300 9.33 -8.38 -7.89
N ASP A 301 9.15 -7.25 -7.19
CA ASP A 301 7.86 -6.59 -6.99
C ASP A 301 7.26 -6.09 -8.32
N THR A 302 6.76 -7.06 -9.09
CA THR A 302 6.30 -6.87 -10.45
C THR A 302 4.99 -6.12 -10.46
N GLU A 303 4.80 -5.36 -11.53
CA GLU A 303 3.55 -4.67 -11.81
C GLU A 303 2.55 -5.68 -12.39
N ILE A 304 1.35 -5.67 -11.84
CA ILE A 304 0.21 -6.49 -12.23
C ILE A 304 -0.99 -5.58 -12.48
N GLY A 305 -2.04 -6.15 -13.08
CA GLY A 305 -3.28 -5.46 -13.37
C GLY A 305 -3.27 -4.88 -14.77
N VAL A 306 -4.44 -4.90 -15.40
CA VAL A 306 -4.64 -4.30 -16.71
C VAL A 306 -5.38 -2.98 -16.54
N ASP A 307 -4.85 -1.89 -17.12
CA ASP A 307 -5.55 -0.60 -17.16
C ASP A 307 -6.67 -0.66 -18.19
N ILE A 308 -7.92 -0.58 -17.74
CA ILE A 308 -9.10 -0.64 -18.61
C ILE A 308 -9.13 0.50 -19.65
N ASN A 309 -8.53 1.66 -19.34
CA ASN A 309 -8.50 2.78 -20.27
C ASN A 309 -7.59 2.53 -21.47
N THR A 310 -6.67 1.57 -21.36
CA THR A 310 -5.73 1.19 -22.44
C THR A 310 -6.17 -0.05 -23.21
N MET A 311 -7.16 -0.81 -22.70
CA MET A 311 -7.67 -2.02 -23.37
C MET A 311 -8.31 -1.71 -24.74
N SER A 312 -8.88 -0.51 -24.90
CA SER A 312 -9.48 -0.04 -26.16
C SER A 312 -8.45 0.23 -27.29
N GLY A 313 -7.14 0.25 -26.98
CA GLY A 313 -6.06 0.47 -27.96
C GLY A 313 -5.42 -0.80 -28.53
N ALA A 314 -5.64 -1.97 -27.92
CA ALA A 314 -4.97 -3.21 -28.32
C ALA A 314 -5.77 -4.07 -29.33
N ALA A 315 -7.03 -3.69 -29.63
CA ALA A 315 -7.89 -4.43 -30.55
C ALA A 315 -7.62 -4.16 -32.05
N ASN A 316 -6.77 -3.18 -32.40
CA ASN A 316 -6.55 -2.76 -33.80
C ASN A 316 -5.14 -3.00 -34.37
N SER A 317 -4.29 -3.80 -33.72
CA SER A 317 -2.94 -4.11 -34.22
C SER A 317 -2.65 -5.59 -34.49
N ARG A 318 -3.68 -6.46 -34.51
CA ARG A 318 -3.55 -7.89 -34.88
C ARG A 318 -4.19 -8.29 -36.21
N ALA A 319 -4.49 -7.33 -37.08
CA ALA A 319 -4.96 -7.59 -38.43
C ALA A 319 -4.09 -6.87 -39.45
N LEU A 320 -2.82 -7.29 -39.62
CA LEU A 320 -1.96 -7.08 -40.81
C LEU A 320 -0.59 -7.74 -40.59
N SER A 321 -0.54 -9.07 -40.57
CA SER A 321 0.72 -9.80 -40.79
C SER A 321 0.50 -11.24 -41.26
N ASN A 322 -0.57 -11.51 -41.99
CA ASN A 322 -0.80 -12.79 -42.67
C ASN A 322 -1.23 -12.52 -44.11
N LEU A 323 -0.28 -12.07 -44.92
CA LEU A 323 -0.33 -12.21 -46.37
C LEU A 323 1.12 -12.18 -46.88
N GLU A 324 1.41 -13.14 -47.74
CA GLU A 324 2.65 -13.33 -48.52
C GLU A 324 3.80 -14.12 -47.88
N THR A 325 3.67 -15.45 -47.90
CA THR A 325 4.76 -16.31 -48.41
C THR A 325 4.15 -17.46 -49.22
N GLY A 326 4.07 -17.28 -50.54
CA GLY A 326 3.83 -18.38 -51.49
C GLY A 326 5.08 -19.26 -51.67
N PRO A 327 4.95 -20.49 -52.20
CA PRO A 327 6.02 -21.48 -52.20
C PRO A 327 7.00 -21.24 -53.36
N SER A 328 8.28 -21.09 -53.07
CA SER A 328 9.32 -21.05 -54.08
C SER A 328 9.77 -22.48 -54.43
N LYS A 329 9.62 -22.80 -55.72
CA LYS A 329 10.04 -24.03 -56.38
C LYS A 329 11.57 -24.16 -56.39
N GLN A 330 12.09 -25.34 -56.04
CA GLN A 330 13.46 -25.73 -56.36
C GLN A 330 13.55 -26.22 -57.82
N PRO A 331 14.61 -25.86 -58.58
CA PRO A 331 14.91 -26.53 -59.84
C PRO A 331 15.85 -27.71 -59.63
N ARG A 332 15.51 -28.83 -60.30
CA ARG A 332 16.40 -29.97 -60.54
C ARG A 332 17.50 -29.58 -61.53
N VAL A 333 18.75 -29.98 -61.24
CA VAL A 333 19.76 -30.28 -62.27
C VAL A 333 20.47 -31.58 -61.90
N SER A 334 20.69 -32.41 -62.92
CA SER A 334 21.23 -33.76 -62.90
C SER A 334 22.71 -33.81 -63.29
N SER A 335 23.45 -34.79 -62.77
CA SER A 335 24.51 -35.60 -63.44
C SER A 335 25.15 -36.49 -62.37
N ARG A 336 25.10 -37.83 -62.45
CA ARG A 336 26.10 -38.76 -63.06
C ARG A 336 27.54 -38.38 -62.67
N SER A 337 28.45 -39.24 -62.19
CA SER A 337 28.51 -40.71 -62.04
C SER A 337 29.90 -41.10 -61.51
N ARG A 338 30.02 -42.31 -60.95
CA ARG A 338 31.22 -43.17 -60.79
C ARG A 338 32.25 -42.84 -59.70
N GLY A 339 32.62 -43.90 -58.97
CA GLY A 339 33.66 -43.98 -57.96
C GLY A 339 33.25 -44.96 -56.89
#